data_AF-A0AB32TEP6-F1
#
_entry.id   AF-A0AB32TEP6-F1
#
_cell.length_a   1.000
_cell.length_b   1.000
_cell.length_c   1.000
_cell.angle_alpha   90.00
_cell.angle_beta   90.00
_cell.angle_gamma   90.00
#
_symmetry.space_group_name_H-M   'P 1'
#
loop_
_entity.id
_entity.type
_entity.pdbx_description
1 polymer ?
#
loop_
_entity_poly.entity_id
_entity_poly.type
_entity_poly.pdbx_seq_one_letter_code
_entity_poly.pdbx_strand_id
1 'polypeptide(L)'
;MRRGTGQTDNSGKVIHKEVIQAVFFGVCVLTDLSSLLTKGSASMEQERQLRKLIGLRDWMMAVLAFPVGVFVVTMFWTLYLYDRDLIYPRLLDNFIPQWLNHGMHTTVLPFIIIEMRTTHHRYPSRPCGLLAVCAFAVGYVVWMCWVHSMTGVWVYPLLEHIGPTARILFFFCLMALINVYYVLGEILNNYIWDSSKCILESDKTKTD
;
A
#
# COMPACT_ATOMS: atom_id res chain seq x y z
N MET A 1 -4.22 55.98 11.55
CA MET A 1 -5.58 55.47 11.24
C MET A 1 -5.44 54.35 10.21
N ARG A 2 -5.98 53.15 10.50
CA ARG A 2 -6.16 51.95 9.63
C ARG A 2 -4.89 51.14 9.26
N ARG A 3 -4.71 49.94 9.86
CA ARG A 3 -5.16 48.57 9.43
C ARG A 3 -4.48 48.14 8.12
N GLY A 4 -3.86 46.97 7.97
CA GLY A 4 -3.64 45.82 8.84
C GLY A 4 -2.98 44.70 8.01
N THR A 5 -2.04 43.99 8.66
CA THR A 5 -1.84 42.53 8.63
C THR A 5 -1.67 41.78 7.30
N GLY A 6 -0.53 41.07 7.21
CA GLY A 6 -0.59 39.62 6.94
C GLY A 6 -0.31 39.18 5.52
N GLN A 7 0.85 39.53 4.98
CA GLN A 7 1.45 38.79 3.86
C GLN A 7 2.48 37.80 4.40
N THR A 8 2.04 36.90 5.29
CA THR A 8 2.85 35.76 5.73
C THR A 8 2.61 34.60 4.77
N ASP A 9 3.48 34.56 3.77
CA ASP A 9 4.19 33.38 3.31
C ASP A 9 3.37 32.09 3.11
N ASN A 10 2.65 32.04 1.99
CA ASN A 10 1.98 30.85 1.47
C ASN A 10 2.97 29.86 0.81
N SER A 11 4.27 30.18 0.80
CA SER A 11 5.32 29.40 0.14
C SER A 11 5.69 28.16 0.97
N GLY A 12 5.59 28.24 2.30
CA GLY A 12 5.93 27.13 3.22
C GLY A 12 5.05 25.87 3.10
N LYS A 13 3.82 25.99 2.58
CA LYS A 13 2.86 24.87 2.50
C LYS A 13 2.88 24.13 1.16
N VAL A 14 3.34 24.78 0.09
CA VAL A 14 3.61 24.12 -1.21
C VAL A 14 4.80 23.18 -1.07
N ILE A 15 5.80 23.59 -0.29
CA ILE A 15 7.00 22.81 0.00
C ILE A 15 6.66 21.44 0.62
N HIS A 16 5.67 21.33 1.50
CA HIS A 16 5.35 20.05 2.16
C HIS A 16 4.71 18.97 1.26
N LYS A 17 4.10 19.33 0.13
CA LYS A 17 3.49 18.35 -0.79
C LYS A 17 4.47 17.82 -1.81
N GLU A 18 5.38 18.68 -2.27
CA GLU A 18 6.56 18.25 -3.00
C GLU A 18 7.46 17.38 -2.13
N VAL A 19 7.55 17.65 -0.81
CA VAL A 19 8.33 16.83 0.13
C VAL A 19 7.83 15.37 0.21
N ILE A 20 6.52 15.09 0.12
CA ILE A 20 6.02 13.71 0.19
C ILE A 20 6.26 12.96 -1.13
N GLN A 21 6.11 13.62 -2.28
CA GLN A 21 6.52 13.04 -3.58
C GLN A 21 8.05 12.90 -3.68
N ALA A 22 8.83 13.82 -3.11
CA ALA A 22 10.29 13.71 -3.00
C ALA A 22 10.74 12.63 -2.01
N VAL A 23 9.95 12.32 -0.98
CA VAL A 23 10.20 11.19 -0.07
C VAL A 23 9.86 9.86 -0.74
N PHE A 24 8.78 9.77 -1.53
CA PHE A 24 8.48 8.54 -2.28
C PHE A 24 9.48 8.32 -3.44
N PHE A 25 9.80 9.38 -4.18
CA PHE A 25 10.85 9.36 -5.19
C PHE A 25 12.22 9.10 -4.56
N GLY A 26 12.51 9.67 -3.38
CA GLY A 26 13.72 9.45 -2.60
C GLY A 26 13.83 8.02 -2.05
N VAL A 27 12.72 7.38 -1.65
CA VAL A 27 12.70 5.95 -1.29
C VAL A 27 12.92 5.07 -2.51
N CYS A 28 12.35 5.39 -3.68
CA CYS A 28 12.63 4.68 -4.93
C CYS A 28 14.10 4.88 -5.37
N VAL A 29 14.63 6.10 -5.34
CA VAL A 29 16.02 6.42 -5.71
C VAL A 29 17.02 5.89 -4.69
N LEU A 30 16.74 5.88 -3.39
CA LEU A 30 17.59 5.24 -2.39
C LEU A 30 17.53 3.71 -2.48
N THR A 31 16.40 3.13 -2.88
CA THR A 31 16.29 1.69 -3.15
C THR A 31 17.09 1.30 -4.40
N ASP A 32 17.07 2.14 -5.45
CA ASP A 32 17.90 1.95 -6.65
C ASP A 32 19.38 2.28 -6.40
N LEU A 33 19.70 3.31 -5.62
CA LEU A 33 21.07 3.72 -5.29
C LEU A 33 21.72 2.77 -4.27
N SER A 34 20.95 2.21 -3.33
CA SER A 34 21.42 1.09 -2.50
C SER A 34 21.64 -0.15 -3.36
N SER A 35 20.79 -0.44 -4.35
CA SER A 35 21.06 -1.52 -5.31
C SER A 35 22.34 -1.28 -6.13
N LEU A 36 22.68 -0.02 -6.42
CA LEU A 36 23.86 0.38 -7.20
C LEU A 36 25.16 0.51 -6.36
N LEU A 37 25.09 0.99 -5.12
CA LEU A 37 26.25 1.08 -4.20
C LEU A 37 26.62 -0.29 -3.61
N THR A 38 25.63 -1.16 -3.40
CA THR A 38 25.89 -2.55 -2.99
C THR A 38 26.47 -3.40 -4.13
N LYS A 39 26.47 -2.87 -5.36
CA LYS A 39 27.14 -3.44 -6.53
C LYS A 39 28.68 -3.35 -6.45
N GLY A 40 29.23 -2.66 -5.43
CA GLY A 40 30.67 -2.36 -5.36
C GLY A 40 31.42 -2.73 -4.07
N SER A 41 30.78 -3.22 -2.99
CA SER A 41 31.50 -3.46 -1.72
C SER A 41 31.15 -4.75 -0.97
N ALA A 42 32.09 -5.70 -1.07
CA ALA A 42 32.56 -6.68 -0.09
C ALA A 42 31.73 -7.93 0.30
N SER A 43 32.47 -9.06 0.33
CA SER A 43 32.15 -10.40 0.86
C SER A 43 31.06 -11.24 0.17
N MET A 44 31.46 -12.40 -0.36
CA MET A 44 30.56 -13.43 -0.94
C MET A 44 29.39 -13.83 -0.01
N GLU A 45 29.61 -13.77 1.31
CA GLU A 45 28.60 -14.06 2.33
C GLU A 45 27.51 -12.96 2.37
N GLN A 46 27.94 -11.69 2.28
CA GLN A 46 27.07 -10.52 2.34
C GLN A 46 26.21 -10.40 1.07
N GLU A 47 26.78 -10.69 -0.10
CA GLU A 47 26.00 -10.79 -1.33
C GLU A 47 24.93 -11.89 -1.28
N ARG A 48 25.23 -13.03 -0.63
CA ARG A 48 24.26 -14.12 -0.48
C ARG A 48 23.10 -13.73 0.44
N GLN A 49 23.39 -13.03 1.54
CA GLN A 49 22.34 -12.50 2.42
C GLN A 49 21.52 -11.43 1.73
N LEU A 50 22.15 -10.53 0.97
CA LEU A 50 21.47 -9.50 0.19
C LEU A 50 20.53 -10.11 -0.86
N ARG A 51 20.99 -11.13 -1.62
CA ARG A 51 20.14 -11.83 -2.59
C ARG A 51 18.93 -12.50 -1.93
N LYS A 52 19.10 -13.09 -0.73
CA LYS A 52 17.98 -13.64 0.04
C LYS A 52 17.01 -12.56 0.51
N LEU A 53 17.53 -11.42 0.98
CA LEU A 53 16.71 -10.30 1.44
C LEU A 53 15.94 -9.64 0.29
N ILE A 54 16.58 -9.47 -0.87
CA ILE A 54 15.93 -8.99 -2.10
C ILE A 54 14.83 -9.97 -2.53
N GLY A 55 15.12 -11.27 -2.56
CA GLY A 55 14.11 -12.28 -2.86
C GLY A 55 12.94 -12.29 -1.87
N LEU A 56 13.22 -12.10 -0.58
CA LEU A 56 12.18 -11.98 0.46
C LEU A 56 11.35 -10.69 0.26
N ARG A 57 12.00 -9.56 -0.04
CA ARG A 57 11.32 -8.29 -0.32
C ARG A 57 10.40 -8.43 -1.53
N ASP A 58 10.91 -8.96 -2.63
CA ASP A 58 10.13 -9.13 -3.86
C ASP A 58 8.97 -10.10 -3.64
N TRP A 59 9.20 -11.15 -2.84
CA TRP A 59 8.15 -12.06 -2.39
C TRP A 59 7.11 -11.37 -1.50
N MET A 60 7.54 -10.55 -0.54
CA MET A 60 6.64 -9.79 0.33
C MET A 60 5.83 -8.77 -0.48
N MET A 61 6.45 -8.08 -1.44
CA MET A 61 5.76 -7.17 -2.34
C MET A 61 4.71 -7.91 -3.16
N ALA A 62 5.04 -9.06 -3.74
CA ALA A 62 4.07 -9.87 -4.48
C ALA A 62 2.87 -10.30 -3.61
N VAL A 63 3.12 -10.70 -2.36
CA VAL A 63 2.10 -11.20 -1.43
C VAL A 63 1.24 -10.08 -0.86
N LEU A 64 1.84 -8.92 -0.57
CA LEU A 64 1.20 -7.83 0.15
C LEU A 64 0.63 -6.75 -0.77
N ALA A 65 1.24 -6.48 -1.93
CA ALA A 65 0.85 -5.38 -2.81
C ALA A 65 -0.63 -5.48 -3.21
N PHE A 66 -1.08 -6.67 -3.62
CA PHE A 66 -2.48 -6.87 -3.99
C PHE A 66 -3.47 -6.69 -2.82
N PRO A 67 -3.40 -7.49 -1.73
CA PRO A 67 -4.37 -7.38 -0.65
C PRO A 67 -4.34 -6.02 0.06
N VAL A 68 -3.16 -5.43 0.26
CA VAL A 68 -3.02 -4.10 0.89
C VAL A 68 -3.52 -3.02 -0.06
N GLY A 69 -3.18 -3.09 -1.35
CA GLY A 69 -3.61 -2.12 -2.34
C GLY A 69 -5.13 -2.08 -2.49
N VAL A 70 -5.76 -3.25 -2.67
CA VAL A 70 -7.24 -3.34 -2.72
C VAL A 70 -7.86 -2.84 -1.42
N PHE A 71 -7.30 -3.21 -0.26
CA PHE A 71 -7.78 -2.75 1.04
C PHE A 71 -7.74 -1.23 1.20
N VAL A 72 -6.64 -0.58 0.81
CA VAL A 72 -6.51 0.88 0.91
C VAL A 72 -7.54 1.57 0.02
N VAL A 73 -7.72 1.10 -1.22
CA VAL A 73 -8.70 1.66 -2.15
C VAL A 73 -10.12 1.47 -1.63
N THR A 74 -10.48 0.26 -1.18
CA THR A 74 -11.84 -0.01 -0.70
C THR A 74 -12.16 0.74 0.58
N MET A 75 -11.24 0.79 1.54
CA MET A 75 -11.43 1.55 2.78
C MET A 75 -11.53 3.05 2.53
N PHE A 76 -10.69 3.60 1.67
CA PHE A 76 -10.74 5.01 1.32
C PHE A 76 -12.10 5.38 0.72
N TRP A 77 -12.55 4.68 -0.32
CA TRP A 77 -13.83 5.00 -0.98
C TRP A 77 -15.02 4.76 -0.08
N THR A 78 -15.00 3.71 0.75
CA THR A 78 -16.09 3.43 1.71
C THR A 78 -16.22 4.56 2.72
N LEU A 79 -15.11 5.00 3.32
CA LEU A 79 -15.12 6.10 4.28
C LEU A 79 -15.41 7.44 3.61
N TYR A 80 -14.88 7.68 2.41
CA TYR A 80 -15.13 8.89 1.63
C TYR A 80 -16.63 9.07 1.32
N LEU A 81 -17.32 7.99 0.96
CA LEU A 81 -18.75 7.99 0.67
C LEU A 81 -19.61 8.07 1.95
N TYR A 82 -19.15 7.47 3.05
CA TYR A 82 -19.86 7.51 4.33
C TYR A 82 -19.79 8.89 4.98
N ASP A 83 -18.59 9.35 5.29
CA ASP A 83 -18.34 10.71 5.75
C ASP A 83 -16.89 11.08 5.41
N ARG A 84 -16.80 11.93 4.40
CA ARG A 84 -15.56 12.42 3.84
C ARG A 84 -14.65 13.07 4.89
N ASP A 85 -15.20 13.76 5.89
CA ASP A 85 -14.40 14.52 6.85
C ASP A 85 -13.62 13.60 7.82
N LEU A 86 -13.95 12.30 7.90
CA LEU A 86 -13.23 11.30 8.69
C LEU A 86 -11.82 10.98 8.16
N ILE A 87 -11.63 11.12 6.84
CA ILE A 87 -10.38 10.75 6.17
C ILE A 87 -9.79 11.89 5.33
N TYR A 88 -10.64 12.82 4.89
CA TYR A 88 -10.27 13.90 3.99
C TYR A 88 -11.11 15.15 4.32
N PRO A 89 -10.74 15.91 5.36
CA PRO A 89 -11.47 17.12 5.73
C PRO A 89 -11.52 18.13 4.58
N ARG A 90 -12.67 18.79 4.40
CA ARG A 90 -12.93 19.76 3.31
C ARG A 90 -11.88 20.87 3.14
N LEU A 91 -11.13 21.21 4.19
CA LEU A 91 -10.01 22.16 4.07
C LEU A 91 -8.94 21.71 3.06
N LEU A 92 -8.77 20.40 2.86
CA LEU A 92 -7.81 19.85 1.92
C LEU A 92 -8.22 20.04 0.45
N ASP A 93 -9.50 20.26 0.14
CA ASP A 93 -9.97 20.54 -1.23
C ASP A 93 -9.35 21.82 -1.80
N ASN A 94 -9.02 22.78 -0.94
CA ASN A 94 -8.34 24.01 -1.33
C ASN A 94 -6.86 23.78 -1.70
N PHE A 95 -6.30 22.60 -1.39
CA PHE A 95 -4.87 22.32 -1.58
C PHE A 95 -4.56 21.05 -2.39
N ILE A 96 -5.48 20.09 -2.51
CA ILE A 96 -5.34 18.93 -3.40
C ILE A 96 -6.61 18.87 -4.24
N PRO A 97 -6.49 19.07 -5.54
CA PRO A 97 -7.64 19.02 -6.42
C PRO A 97 -8.21 17.59 -6.49
N GLN A 98 -9.51 17.50 -6.75
CA GLN A 98 -10.25 16.24 -6.72
C GLN A 98 -9.70 15.19 -7.71
N TRP A 99 -9.16 15.62 -8.86
CA TRP A 99 -8.52 14.71 -9.82
C TRP A 99 -7.27 14.03 -9.24
N LEU A 100 -6.48 14.76 -8.45
CA LEU A 100 -5.26 14.23 -7.84
C LEU A 100 -5.63 13.29 -6.69
N ASN A 101 -6.68 13.61 -5.94
CA ASN A 101 -7.24 12.72 -4.93
C ASN A 101 -7.73 11.39 -5.52
N HIS A 102 -8.50 11.46 -6.62
CA HIS A 102 -8.90 10.28 -7.39
C HIS A 102 -7.69 9.51 -7.93
N GLY A 103 -6.70 10.23 -8.47
CA GLY A 103 -5.45 9.66 -8.96
C GLY A 103 -4.78 8.79 -7.90
N MET A 104 -4.49 9.36 -6.73
CA MET A 104 -3.77 8.64 -5.66
C MET A 104 -4.54 7.44 -5.10
N HIS A 105 -5.87 7.50 -5.01
CA HIS A 105 -6.68 6.46 -4.35
C HIS A 105 -7.40 5.50 -5.30
N THR A 106 -7.38 5.75 -6.61
CA THR A 106 -8.01 4.85 -7.61
C THR A 106 -6.96 4.20 -8.49
N THR A 107 -5.88 4.91 -8.85
CA THR A 107 -4.91 4.40 -9.84
C THR A 107 -4.02 3.27 -9.30
N VAL A 108 -3.90 3.14 -7.98
CA VAL A 108 -3.17 2.04 -7.33
C VAL A 108 -3.71 0.67 -7.76
N LEU A 109 -5.03 0.52 -7.87
CA LEU A 109 -5.67 -0.74 -8.25
C LEU A 109 -5.35 -1.20 -9.68
N PRO A 110 -5.49 -0.39 -10.74
CA PRO A 110 -5.09 -0.78 -12.08
C PRO A 110 -3.59 -1.01 -12.21
N PHE A 111 -2.71 -0.25 -11.52
CA PHE A 111 -1.27 -0.54 -11.54
C PHE A 111 -0.95 -1.92 -10.99
N ILE A 112 -1.54 -2.28 -9.86
CA ILE A 112 -1.39 -3.62 -9.26
C ILE A 112 -1.93 -4.72 -10.17
N ILE A 113 -3.08 -4.50 -10.83
CA ILE A 113 -3.64 -5.47 -11.77
C ILE A 113 -2.71 -5.65 -12.98
N ILE A 114 -2.18 -4.56 -13.53
CA ILE A 114 -1.22 -4.61 -14.63
C ILE A 114 0.02 -5.38 -14.20
N GLU A 115 0.57 -5.08 -13.02
CA GLU A 115 1.73 -5.77 -12.46
C GLU A 115 1.51 -7.28 -12.29
N MET A 116 0.33 -7.70 -11.80
CA MET A 116 -0.03 -9.13 -11.73
C MET A 116 -0.17 -9.79 -13.11
N ARG A 117 -0.60 -9.04 -14.13
CA ARG A 117 -0.75 -9.54 -15.51
C ARG A 117 0.58 -9.62 -16.25
N THR A 118 1.49 -8.67 -16.02
CA THR A 118 2.79 -8.61 -16.70
C THR A 118 3.83 -9.48 -16.03
N THR A 119 3.73 -9.68 -14.72
CA THR A 119 4.72 -10.39 -13.93
C THR A 119 4.10 -11.63 -13.29
N HIS A 120 4.54 -12.81 -13.72
CA HIS A 120 4.15 -14.07 -13.10
C HIS A 120 4.82 -14.21 -11.73
N HIS A 121 4.15 -13.69 -10.70
CA HIS A 121 4.57 -13.88 -9.32
C HIS A 121 4.18 -15.30 -8.89
N ARG A 122 5.15 -16.09 -8.42
CA ARG A 122 4.84 -17.31 -7.70
C ARG A 122 4.30 -16.96 -6.33
N TYR A 123 2.98 -17.00 -6.20
CA TYR A 123 2.35 -16.92 -4.89
C TYR A 123 2.92 -18.03 -3.98
N PRO A 124 3.27 -17.72 -2.73
CA PRO A 124 3.63 -18.74 -1.75
C PRO A 124 2.47 -19.68 -1.48
N SER A 125 2.75 -20.74 -0.73
CA SER A 125 1.70 -21.54 -0.11
C SER A 125 0.72 -20.63 0.66
N ARG A 126 -0.59 -20.85 0.43
CA ARG A 126 -1.70 -20.16 1.12
C ARG A 126 -1.44 -19.83 2.59
N PRO A 127 -1.05 -20.79 3.46
CA PRO A 127 -0.85 -20.49 4.87
C PRO A 127 0.31 -19.53 5.12
N CYS A 128 1.36 -19.57 4.30
CA CYS A 128 2.51 -18.68 4.43
C CYS A 128 2.14 -17.23 4.03
N GLY A 129 1.40 -17.06 2.94
CA GLY A 129 0.91 -15.74 2.53
C GLY A 129 -0.10 -15.15 3.51
N LEU A 130 -1.07 -15.95 3.99
CA LEU A 130 -2.02 -15.51 5.03
C LEU A 130 -1.29 -15.13 6.33
N LEU A 131 -0.28 -15.92 6.75
CA LEU A 131 0.52 -15.59 7.92
C LEU A 131 1.29 -14.27 7.73
N ALA A 132 1.84 -14.02 6.55
CA ALA A 132 2.54 -12.77 6.24
C ALA A 132 1.61 -11.55 6.27
N VAL A 133 0.41 -11.67 5.67
CA VAL A 133 -0.62 -10.63 5.70
C VAL A 133 -1.10 -10.37 7.12
N CYS A 134 -1.35 -11.42 7.91
CA CYS A 134 -1.72 -11.30 9.32
C CYS A 134 -0.62 -10.63 10.15
N ALA A 135 0.64 -11.06 10.00
CA ALA A 135 1.77 -10.48 10.72
C ALA A 135 1.93 -8.99 10.40
N PHE A 136 1.79 -8.61 9.13
CA PHE A 136 1.81 -7.22 8.69
C PHE A 136 0.68 -6.40 9.31
N ALA A 137 -0.56 -6.92 9.27
CA ALA A 137 -1.72 -6.23 9.82
C ALA A 137 -1.65 -6.09 11.35
N VAL A 138 -1.17 -7.11 12.08
CA VAL A 138 -0.91 -7.02 13.54
C VAL A 138 0.16 -5.97 13.82
N GLY A 139 1.26 -5.98 13.07
CA GLY A 139 2.31 -4.98 13.18
C GLY A 139 1.78 -3.55 13.01
N TYR A 140 0.89 -3.34 12.04
CA TYR A 140 0.25 -2.05 11.82
C TYR A 140 -0.67 -1.63 12.97
N VAL A 141 -1.47 -2.55 13.53
CA VAL A 141 -2.31 -2.29 14.71
C VAL A 141 -1.47 -1.93 15.92
N VAL A 142 -0.38 -2.67 16.17
CA VAL A 142 0.56 -2.38 17.27
C VAL A 142 1.18 -0.99 17.09
N TRP A 143 1.61 -0.65 15.88
CA TRP A 143 2.14 0.68 15.57
C TRP A 143 1.10 1.78 15.81
N MET A 144 -0.16 1.61 15.39
CA MET A 144 -1.22 2.59 15.66
C MET A 144 -1.47 2.77 17.17
N CYS A 145 -1.51 1.67 17.92
CA CYS A 145 -1.63 1.71 19.38
C CYS A 145 -0.45 2.45 20.03
N TRP A 146 0.77 2.23 19.53
CA TRP A 146 1.96 2.92 19.98
C TRP A 146 1.87 4.43 19.71
N VAL A 147 1.49 4.85 18.50
CA VAL A 147 1.30 6.27 18.17
C VAL A 147 0.27 6.93 19.08
N HIS A 148 -0.87 6.27 19.33
CA HIS A 148 -1.88 6.77 20.25
C HIS A 148 -1.35 6.88 21.68
N SER A 149 -0.56 5.91 22.16
CA SER A 149 0.04 6.00 23.50
C SER A 149 1.03 7.17 23.65
N MET A 150 1.72 7.54 22.57
CA MET A 150 2.72 8.62 22.59
C MET A 150 2.11 10.00 22.38
N THR A 151 1.06 10.10 21.54
CA THR A 151 0.48 11.39 21.12
C THR A 151 -0.87 11.70 21.75
N GLY A 152 -1.55 10.68 22.30
CA GLY A 152 -2.94 10.80 22.76
C GLY A 152 -3.98 10.90 21.65
N VAL A 153 -3.56 10.85 20.37
CA VAL A 153 -4.43 11.02 19.21
C VAL A 153 -4.37 9.77 18.33
N TRP A 154 -5.52 9.35 17.80
CA TRP A 154 -5.56 8.24 16.86
C TRP A 154 -5.08 8.67 15.48
N VAL A 155 -4.33 7.79 14.82
CA VAL A 155 -3.91 7.97 13.42
C VAL A 155 -5.13 8.21 12.52
N TYR A 156 -6.25 7.57 12.84
CA TYR A 156 -7.53 7.75 12.16
C TYR A 156 -8.57 8.34 13.13
N PRO A 157 -9.09 9.55 12.87
CA PRO A 157 -10.12 10.19 13.71
C PRO A 157 -11.36 9.31 13.94
N LEU A 158 -11.70 8.45 12.97
CA LEU A 158 -12.77 7.45 13.11
C LEU A 158 -12.62 6.60 14.37
N LEU A 159 -11.39 6.19 14.73
CA LEU A 159 -11.16 5.32 15.88
C LEU A 159 -11.52 6.01 17.19
N GLU A 160 -11.33 7.33 17.28
CA GLU A 160 -11.69 8.10 18.48
C GLU A 160 -13.18 8.03 18.80
N HIS A 161 -14.02 7.99 17.77
CA HIS A 161 -15.48 7.95 17.87
C HIS A 161 -16.03 6.56 18.21
N ILE A 162 -15.22 5.50 18.08
CA ILE A 162 -15.62 4.12 18.33
C ILE A 162 -15.27 3.76 19.79
N GLY A 163 -16.17 3.09 20.52
CA GLY A 163 -15.89 2.62 21.89
C GLY A 163 -14.82 1.51 21.93
N PRO A 164 -14.12 1.28 23.07
CA PRO A 164 -12.99 0.35 23.16
C PRO A 164 -13.28 -1.08 22.66
N THR A 165 -14.43 -1.66 23.05
CA THR A 165 -14.85 -3.00 22.60
C THR A 165 -15.14 -3.04 21.10
N ALA A 166 -15.80 -2.00 20.58
CA ALA A 166 -16.10 -1.89 19.16
C ALA A 166 -14.83 -1.67 18.31
N ARG A 167 -13.79 -1.02 18.84
CA ARG A 167 -12.47 -0.89 18.18
C ARG A 167 -11.81 -2.25 18.00
N ILE A 168 -11.85 -3.10 19.03
CA ILE A 168 -11.28 -4.45 18.95
C ILE A 168 -11.99 -5.25 17.86
N LEU A 169 -13.33 -5.26 17.86
CA LEU A 169 -14.13 -5.91 16.82
C LEU A 169 -13.83 -5.34 15.43
N PHE A 170 -13.70 -4.01 15.31
CA PHE A 170 -13.34 -3.36 14.06
C PHE A 170 -11.98 -3.85 13.52
N PHE A 171 -10.95 -3.93 14.35
CA PHE A 171 -9.65 -4.47 13.93
C PHE A 171 -9.72 -5.95 13.51
N PHE A 172 -10.50 -6.77 14.21
CA PHE A 172 -10.74 -8.16 13.80
C PHE A 172 -11.46 -8.25 12.45
N CYS A 173 -12.45 -7.40 12.19
CA CYS A 173 -13.14 -7.31 10.91
C CYS A 173 -12.18 -6.90 9.78
N LEU A 174 -11.35 -5.87 10.00
CA LEU A 174 -10.35 -5.44 9.01
C LEU A 174 -9.30 -6.53 8.74
N MET A 175 -8.89 -7.27 9.79
CA MET A 175 -8.00 -8.42 9.66
C MET A 175 -8.63 -9.52 8.81
N ALA A 176 -9.90 -9.87 9.06
CA ALA A 176 -10.60 -10.85 8.24
C ALA A 176 -10.72 -10.38 6.78
N LEU A 177 -11.03 -9.09 6.57
CA LEU A 177 -11.19 -8.49 5.25
C LEU A 177 -9.90 -8.55 4.42
N ILE A 178 -8.74 -8.20 4.99
CA ILE A 178 -7.47 -8.25 4.25
C ILE A 178 -7.07 -9.69 3.89
N ASN A 179 -7.41 -10.68 4.72
CA ASN A 179 -7.21 -12.09 4.40
C ASN A 179 -8.12 -12.54 3.24
N VAL A 180 -9.36 -12.07 3.18
CA VAL A 180 -10.25 -12.30 2.03
C VAL A 180 -9.66 -11.70 0.75
N TYR A 181 -9.13 -10.48 0.80
CA TYR A 181 -8.46 -9.88 -0.36
C TYR A 181 -7.22 -10.64 -0.81
N TYR A 182 -6.47 -11.25 0.11
CA TYR A 182 -5.34 -12.12 -0.25
C TYR A 182 -5.82 -13.33 -1.06
N VAL A 183 -6.86 -14.02 -0.58
CA VAL A 183 -7.45 -15.19 -1.28
C VAL A 183 -8.01 -14.77 -2.64
N LEU A 184 -8.68 -13.62 -2.73
CA LEU A 184 -9.16 -13.09 -4.00
C LEU A 184 -8.00 -12.81 -4.98
N GLY A 185 -6.90 -12.22 -4.51
CA GLY A 185 -5.71 -11.98 -5.33
C GLY A 185 -5.09 -13.26 -5.85
N GLU A 186 -5.00 -14.28 -5.00
CA GLU A 186 -4.50 -15.60 -5.40
C GLU A 186 -5.39 -16.26 -6.46
N ILE A 187 -6.72 -16.23 -6.28
CA ILE A 187 -7.67 -16.78 -7.27
C ILE A 187 -7.55 -16.05 -8.60
N LEU A 188 -7.48 -14.71 -8.57
CA LEU A 188 -7.32 -13.89 -9.77
C LEU A 188 -5.99 -14.21 -10.48
N ASN A 189 -4.88 -14.31 -9.74
CA ASN A 189 -3.59 -14.65 -10.30
C ASN A 189 -3.60 -16.04 -10.97
N ASN A 190 -4.20 -17.04 -10.33
CA ASN A 190 -4.32 -18.39 -10.92
C ASN A 190 -5.19 -18.36 -12.18
N TYR A 191 -6.33 -17.66 -12.16
CA TYR A 191 -7.20 -17.55 -13.34
C TYR A 191 -6.50 -16.89 -14.54
N ILE A 192 -5.74 -15.82 -14.30
CA ILE A 192 -4.95 -15.10 -15.31
C ILE A 192 -3.95 -16.04 -16.00
N TRP A 193 -3.23 -16.84 -15.22
CA TRP A 193 -2.11 -17.63 -15.71
C TRP A 193 -2.49 -19.02 -16.21
N ASP A 194 -3.52 -19.64 -15.65
CA ASP A 194 -4.08 -20.89 -16.18
C ASP A 194 -4.77 -20.66 -17.54
N SER A 195 -5.45 -19.53 -17.71
CA SER A 195 -6.00 -19.12 -19.02
C SER A 195 -4.89 -18.91 -20.05
N SER A 196 -3.77 -18.31 -19.65
CA SER A 196 -2.63 -18.06 -20.54
C SER A 196 -1.95 -19.35 -21.00
N LYS A 197 -1.81 -20.35 -20.12
CA LYS A 197 -1.29 -21.68 -20.48
C LYS A 197 -2.19 -22.40 -21.48
N CYS A 198 -3.51 -22.36 -21.25
CA CYS A 198 -4.49 -23.04 -22.09
C CYS A 198 -4.51 -22.45 -23.52
N ILE A 199 -4.38 -21.12 -23.65
CA ILE A 199 -4.27 -20.45 -24.96
C ILE A 199 -3.00 -20.90 -25.70
N LEU A 200 -1.85 -20.90 -25.02
CA LEU A 200 -0.57 -21.32 -25.61
C LEU A 200 -0.55 -22.79 -26.04
N GLU A 201 -1.23 -23.68 -25.32
CA GLU A 201 -1.40 -25.08 -25.74
C GLU A 201 -2.30 -25.19 -26.96
N SER A 202 -3.43 -24.47 -27.01
CA SER A 202 -4.36 -24.50 -28.15
C SER A 202 -3.76 -23.98 -29.45
N ASP A 203 -2.82 -23.03 -29.38
CA ASP A 203 -2.16 -22.46 -30.55
C ASP A 203 -1.11 -23.44 -31.11
N LYS A 204 -0.38 -24.14 -30.22
CA LYS A 204 0.55 -25.21 -30.63
C LYS A 204 -0.15 -26.36 -31.35
N THR A 205 -1.33 -26.78 -30.88
CA THR A 205 -2.08 -27.89 -31.50
C THR A 205 -2.71 -27.52 -32.85
N LYS A 206 -2.80 -26.22 -33.22
CA LYS A 206 -3.30 -25.77 -34.53
C LYS A 206 -2.21 -25.62 -35.59
N THR A 207 -0.95 -25.58 -35.17
CA THR A 207 0.22 -25.47 -36.05
C THR A 207 0.86 -26.81 -36.43
N ASP A 208 0.38 -27.92 -35.85
CA ASP A 208 0.73 -29.30 -36.22
C ASP A 208 -0.41 -29.93 -37.05
#